data_AF-A0AAV5C3J5-F1
#
_entry.id   AF-A0AAV5C3J5-F1
#
_cell.length_a   1.000
_cell.length_b   1.000
_cell.length_c   1.000
_cell.angle_alpha   90.00
_cell.angle_beta   90.00
_cell.angle_gamma   90.00
#
_symmetry.space_group_name_H-M   'P 1'
#
loop_
_entity.id
_entity.type
_entity.pdbx_description
1 polymer ?
#
loop_
_entity_poly.entity_id
_entity_poly.type
_entity_poly.pdbx_seq_one_letter_code
_entity_poly.pdbx_strand_id
1 'polypeptide(L)'
;MVEVHGGSWPKSSPERVTACTVSIPDQDIVLVDSGREALTFSDSGLIKLSRRVVSVELSGQLVVNVEAKYSGKVAKGYSIFTPKMSTISYQTCCLGGKKKRSDLFVMGITVAWSVFNPLTSSW
;
A
#
# COMPACT_ATOMS: atom_id res chain seq x y z
N MET A 1 7.85 -4.77 6.40
CA MET A 1 7.72 -3.30 6.30
C MET A 1 7.08 -2.94 4.97
N VAL A 2 6.13 -2.02 4.94
CA VAL A 2 5.52 -1.48 3.71
C VAL A 2 6.07 -0.07 3.50
N GLU A 3 6.46 0.22 2.27
CA GLU A 3 6.85 1.54 1.79
C GLU A 3 6.08 1.87 0.53
N VAL A 4 5.73 3.15 0.39
CA VAL A 4 4.98 3.65 -0.75
C VAL A 4 5.75 4.81 -1.37
N HIS A 5 5.97 4.70 -2.67
CA HIS A 5 6.73 5.64 -3.48
C HIS A 5 5.78 6.49 -4.31
N GLY A 6 6.07 7.78 -4.39
CA GLY A 6 5.45 8.70 -5.32
C GLY A 6 5.72 8.27 -6.77
N GLY A 7 4.77 8.57 -7.64
CA GLY A 7 4.89 8.33 -9.07
C GLY A 7 4.38 9.53 -9.87
N SER A 8 3.92 9.30 -11.09
CA SER A 8 3.45 10.37 -11.97
C SER A 8 2.07 10.88 -11.53
N TRP A 9 2.07 11.95 -10.74
CA TRP A 9 0.85 12.59 -10.21
C TRP A 9 0.57 13.94 -10.88
N PRO A 10 -0.54 14.12 -11.61
CA PRO A 10 -1.02 15.46 -11.93
C PRO A 10 -1.79 16.06 -10.74
N LYS A 11 -1.15 16.92 -9.93
CA LYS A 11 -1.72 17.68 -8.79
C LYS A 11 -2.57 16.91 -7.75
N SER A 12 -2.83 15.63 -7.95
CA SER A 12 -3.48 14.74 -6.99
C SER A 12 -2.43 14.11 -6.11
N SER A 13 -2.82 13.87 -4.88
CA SER A 13 -2.06 13.07 -3.94
C SER A 13 -2.96 11.93 -3.48
N PRO A 14 -2.37 10.78 -3.13
CA PRO A 14 -3.10 9.78 -2.39
C PRO A 14 -3.60 10.42 -1.10
N GLU A 15 -4.77 10.00 -0.67
CA GLU A 15 -5.43 10.49 0.56
C GLU A 15 -5.37 9.39 1.62
N ARG A 16 -5.50 8.13 1.17
CA ARG A 16 -5.57 6.99 2.07
C ARG A 16 -4.88 5.77 1.46
N VAL A 17 -4.08 5.10 2.27
CA VAL A 17 -3.51 3.78 1.96
C VAL A 17 -3.89 2.83 3.09
N THR A 18 -4.55 1.73 2.73
CA THR A 18 -4.90 0.65 3.67
C THR A 18 -4.28 -0.66 3.23
N ALA A 19 -4.17 -1.59 4.17
CA ALA A 19 -3.69 -2.92 3.90
C ALA A 19 -4.54 -3.95 4.63
N CYS A 20 -4.86 -5.05 3.96
CA CYS A 20 -5.57 -6.18 4.56
C CYS A 20 -5.00 -7.51 4.05
N THR A 21 -5.24 -8.57 4.82
CA THR A 21 -5.01 -9.93 4.34
C THR A 21 -6.25 -10.40 3.59
N VAL A 22 -6.08 -11.11 2.48
CA VAL A 22 -7.22 -11.66 1.71
C VAL A 22 -8.11 -12.56 2.56
N SER A 23 -7.55 -13.24 3.56
CA SER A 23 -8.30 -14.08 4.50
C SER A 23 -9.25 -13.29 5.42
N ILE A 24 -8.98 -11.99 5.63
CA ILE A 24 -9.72 -11.11 6.54
C ILE A 24 -9.89 -9.73 5.87
N PRO A 25 -10.67 -9.63 4.78
CA PRO A 25 -10.75 -8.41 3.97
C PRO A 25 -11.43 -7.25 4.71
N ASP A 26 -12.22 -7.53 5.74
CA ASP A 26 -12.93 -6.51 6.54
C ASP A 26 -12.05 -5.85 7.62
N GLN A 27 -10.82 -6.34 7.83
CA GLN A 27 -9.85 -5.78 8.78
C GLN A 27 -8.77 -4.95 8.09
N ASP A 28 -9.21 -3.83 7.51
CA ASP A 28 -8.29 -2.85 6.91
C ASP A 28 -7.42 -2.19 7.99
N ILE A 29 -6.11 -2.36 7.84
CA ILE A 29 -5.10 -1.62 8.59
C ILE A 29 -4.78 -0.34 7.82
N VAL A 30 -5.13 0.80 8.42
CA VAL A 30 -4.78 2.11 7.86
C VAL A 30 -3.27 2.32 7.99
N LEU A 31 -2.57 2.37 6.85
CA LEU A 31 -1.15 2.67 6.78
C LEU A 31 -0.92 4.18 6.82
N VAL A 32 -1.77 4.94 6.12
CA VAL A 32 -1.84 6.41 6.20
C VAL A 32 -3.23 6.88 5.79
N ASP A 33 -3.71 7.93 6.44
CA ASP A 33 -4.92 8.67 6.09
C ASP A 33 -4.67 10.15 6.37
N SER A 34 -4.74 10.99 5.34
CA SER A 34 -4.51 12.43 5.43
C SER A 34 -5.77 13.23 5.77
N GLY A 35 -6.92 12.56 5.96
CA GLY A 35 -8.15 13.23 6.37
C GLY A 35 -8.66 14.27 5.37
N ARG A 36 -8.46 14.04 4.06
CA ARG A 36 -8.77 14.93 2.92
C ARG A 36 -7.71 15.95 2.55
N GLU A 37 -6.57 15.96 3.25
CA GLU A 37 -5.41 16.75 2.85
C GLU A 37 -4.56 16.01 1.82
N ALA A 38 -3.65 16.73 1.16
CA ALA A 38 -2.72 16.09 0.25
C ALA A 38 -1.63 15.34 1.03
N LEU A 39 -1.41 14.05 0.75
CA LEU A 39 -0.22 13.37 1.30
C LEU A 39 1.05 14.08 0.83
N THR A 40 1.91 14.38 1.80
CA THR A 40 3.23 14.94 1.54
C THR A 40 4.21 13.83 1.20
N PHE A 41 5.03 14.09 0.19
CA PHE A 41 6.16 13.24 -0.16
C PHE A 41 7.42 13.81 0.49
N SER A 42 8.33 12.94 0.92
CA SER A 42 9.69 13.36 1.23
C SER A 42 10.41 13.83 -0.04
N ASP A 43 11.57 14.47 0.12
CA ASP A 43 12.45 14.83 -1.01
C ASP A 43 12.88 13.61 -1.84
N SER A 44 12.89 12.42 -1.23
CA SER A 44 13.12 11.13 -1.89
C SER A 44 11.87 10.52 -2.55
N GLY A 45 10.75 11.24 -2.56
CA GLY A 45 9.49 10.78 -3.15
C GLY A 45 8.77 9.71 -2.33
N LEU A 46 9.07 9.53 -1.04
CA LEU A 46 8.40 8.53 -0.20
C LEU A 46 7.21 9.12 0.54
N ILE A 47 6.15 8.32 0.67
CA ILE A 47 5.03 8.66 1.54
C ILE A 47 5.34 8.24 2.96
N LYS A 48 5.22 9.17 3.91
CA LYS A 48 5.35 8.87 5.32
C LYS A 48 4.11 8.12 5.81
N LEU A 49 4.24 6.81 6.02
CA LEU A 49 3.17 6.01 6.61
C LEU A 49 3.15 6.13 8.14
N SER A 50 1.94 6.21 8.71
CA SER A 50 1.66 6.13 10.15
C SER A 50 1.90 4.72 10.69
N ARG A 51 1.60 3.69 9.88
CA ARG A 51 1.93 2.28 10.16
C ARG A 51 2.68 1.69 8.98
N ARG A 52 3.72 0.91 9.25
CA ARG A 52 4.57 0.28 8.21
C ARG A 52 4.68 -1.23 8.36
N VAL A 53 4.09 -1.81 9.39
CA VAL A 53 4.19 -3.24 9.69
C VAL A 53 2.79 -3.83 9.69
N VAL A 54 2.64 -4.93 8.97
CA VAL A 54 1.43 -5.73 8.85
C VAL A 54 1.83 -7.21 8.97
N SER A 55 0.95 -8.03 9.52
CA SER A 55 1.14 -9.49 9.58
C SER A 55 0.25 -10.16 8.55
N VAL A 56 0.77 -11.17 7.88
CA VAL A 56 0.05 -11.94 6.86
C VAL A 56 0.42 -13.41 7.03
N GLU A 57 -0.57 -14.28 6.95
CA GLU A 57 -0.37 -15.73 6.92
C GLU A 57 0.51 -16.12 5.72
N LEU A 58 1.42 -17.09 5.88
CA LEU A 58 2.32 -17.51 4.79
C LEU A 58 1.60 -18.03 3.55
N SER A 59 0.41 -18.63 3.72
CA SER A 59 -0.47 -19.08 2.64
C SER A 59 -1.43 -18.00 2.13
N GLY A 60 -1.48 -16.84 2.79
CA GLY A 60 -2.37 -15.74 2.46
C GLY A 60 -1.78 -14.80 1.41
N GLN A 61 -2.38 -13.63 1.29
CA GLN A 61 -1.92 -12.55 0.43
C GLN A 61 -2.13 -11.21 1.11
N LEU A 62 -1.19 -10.29 0.91
CA LEU A 62 -1.33 -8.90 1.32
C LEU A 62 -1.98 -8.10 0.19
N VAL A 63 -3.10 -7.46 0.46
CA VAL A 63 -3.68 -6.45 -0.44
C VAL A 63 -3.32 -5.08 0.12
N VAL A 64 -2.74 -4.23 -0.71
CA VAL A 64 -2.53 -2.81 -0.41
C VAL A 64 -3.48 -2.00 -1.28
N ASN A 65 -4.45 -1.35 -0.65
CA ASN A 65 -5.43 -0.48 -1.30
C ASN A 65 -4.95 0.96 -1.25
N VAL A 66 -5.13 1.68 -2.34
CA VAL A 66 -4.73 3.08 -2.47
C VAL A 66 -5.92 3.87 -3.00
N GLU A 67 -6.22 4.96 -2.30
CA GLU A 67 -7.23 5.93 -2.69
C GLU A 67 -6.57 7.30 -2.85
N ALA A 68 -6.88 7.97 -3.95
CA ALA A 68 -6.38 9.30 -4.25
C ALA A 68 -7.50 10.21 -4.75
N LYS A 69 -7.42 11.49 -4.41
CA LYS A 69 -8.39 12.49 -4.87
C LYS A 69 -7.82 13.25 -6.05
N TYR A 70 -8.51 13.22 -7.17
CA TYR A 70 -8.14 13.93 -8.39
C TYR A 70 -9.35 14.69 -8.94
N SER A 71 -9.22 16.02 -9.07
CA SER A 71 -10.26 16.89 -9.64
C SER A 71 -11.65 16.66 -9.02
N GLY A 72 -11.71 16.51 -7.70
CA GLY A 72 -12.96 16.27 -6.95
C GLY A 72 -13.50 14.85 -7.00
N LYS A 73 -12.83 13.91 -7.70
CA LYS A 73 -13.20 12.49 -7.78
C LYS A 73 -12.21 11.61 -7.04
N VAL A 74 -12.69 10.52 -6.44
CA VAL A 74 -11.84 9.51 -5.82
C VAL A 74 -11.44 8.48 -6.87
N ALA A 75 -10.14 8.32 -7.07
CA ALA A 75 -9.54 7.23 -7.83
C ALA A 75 -9.07 6.15 -6.85
N LYS A 76 -9.34 4.88 -7.18
CA LYS A 76 -8.96 3.72 -6.38
C LYS A 76 -8.11 2.77 -7.20
N GLY A 77 -7.28 2.00 -6.52
CA GLY A 77 -6.51 0.89 -7.06
C GLY A 77 -5.95 0.03 -5.93
N TYR A 78 -5.44 -1.13 -6.28
CA TYR A 78 -4.86 -2.05 -5.31
C TYR A 78 -3.67 -2.82 -5.92
N SER A 79 -2.86 -3.40 -5.05
CA SER A 79 -1.82 -4.36 -5.40
C SER A 79 -1.85 -5.53 -4.45
N ILE A 80 -1.64 -6.73 -5.00
CA ILE A 80 -1.64 -7.98 -4.25
C ILE A 80 -0.21 -8.49 -4.19
N PHE A 81 0.23 -8.88 -3.00
CA PHE A 81 1.55 -9.45 -2.77
C PHE A 81 1.45 -10.82 -2.11
N THR A 82 2.22 -11.78 -2.63
CA THR A 82 2.42 -13.07 -1.98
C THR A 82 3.51 -12.93 -0.89
N PRO A 83 3.24 -13.33 0.36
CA PRO A 83 4.21 -13.33 1.45
C PRO A 83 5.43 -14.18 1.12
N LYS A 84 6.58 -13.78 1.66
CA LYS A 84 7.86 -14.50 1.49
C LYS A 84 8.58 -14.60 2.83
N MET A 85 9.44 -15.60 2.98
CA MET A 85 10.11 -15.85 4.27
C MET A 85 11.10 -14.74 4.66
N SER A 86 11.91 -14.25 3.71
CA SER A 86 12.81 -13.13 3.91
C SER A 86 13.25 -12.60 2.55
N THR A 87 12.73 -11.43 2.15
CA THR A 87 13.13 -10.69 0.93
C THR A 87 12.26 -9.43 0.79
N ILE A 88 12.39 -8.72 -0.33
CA ILE A 88 11.57 -7.57 -0.72
C ILE A 88 10.70 -7.96 -1.92
N SER A 89 9.47 -7.48 -1.95
CA SER A 89 8.59 -7.50 -3.12
C SER A 89 8.30 -6.06 -3.54
N TYR A 90 8.22 -5.82 -4.85
CA TYR A 90 7.84 -4.53 -5.42
C TYR A 90 6.71 -4.73 -6.43
N GLN A 91 5.70 -3.86 -6.39
CA GLN A 91 4.64 -3.82 -7.39
C GLN A 91 4.15 -2.40 -7.61
N THR A 92 3.66 -2.13 -8.81
CA THR A 92 3.00 -0.87 -9.14
C THR A 92 1.48 -0.97 -8.96
N CYS A 93 0.90 0.01 -8.26
CA CYS A 93 -0.54 0.19 -8.15
C CYS A 93 -1.01 1.26 -9.13
N CYS A 94 -2.00 0.91 -9.95
CA CYS A 94 -2.59 1.81 -10.93
C CYS A 94 -3.94 2.35 -10.42
N LEU A 95 -4.12 3.67 -10.39
CA LEU A 95 -5.36 4.33 -9.95
C LEU A 95 -6.13 4.87 -11.15
N GLY A 96 -7.46 4.71 -11.14
CA GLY A 96 -8.34 5.38 -12.10
C GLY A 96 -9.10 4.48 -13.10
N GLY A 97 -9.04 3.16 -12.93
CA GLY A 97 -9.83 2.20 -13.72
C GLY A 97 -9.37 2.06 -15.18
N LYS A 98 -10.26 1.57 -16.07
CA LYS A 98 -9.98 1.30 -17.50
C LYS A 98 -9.89 2.57 -18.39
N LYS A 99 -9.34 3.68 -17.89
CA LYS A 99 -9.03 4.84 -18.73
C LYS A 99 -7.78 4.55 -19.58
N LYS A 100 -7.53 5.39 -20.60
CA LYS A 100 -6.31 5.31 -21.40
C LYS A 100 -5.09 5.34 -20.46
N ARG A 101 -4.04 4.59 -20.82
CA ARG A 101 -2.82 4.43 -20.00
C ARG A 101 -2.15 5.76 -19.62
N SER A 102 -2.38 6.82 -20.40
CA SER A 102 -1.92 8.20 -20.16
C SER A 102 -2.61 8.90 -18.99
N ASP A 103 -3.81 8.45 -18.59
CA ASP A 103 -4.63 9.06 -17.53
C ASP A 103 -4.61 8.23 -16.23
N LEU A 104 -3.77 7.19 -16.21
CA LEU A 104 -3.64 6.24 -15.13
C LEU A 104 -2.49 6.69 -14.21
N PHE A 105 -2.79 6.91 -12.94
CA PHE A 105 -1.77 7.25 -11.95
C PHE A 105 -1.09 5.96 -11.51
N VAL A 106 0.24 5.95 -11.48
CA VAL A 106 1.01 4.77 -11.11
C VAL A 106 1.80 5.07 -9.84
N MET A 107 1.65 4.22 -8.83
CA MET A 107 2.33 4.29 -7.55
C MET A 107 3.21 3.07 -7.35
N GLY A 108 4.45 3.25 -6.90
CA GLY A 108 5.31 2.13 -6.51
C GLY A 108 5.04 1.72 -5.06
N ILE A 109 4.95 0.42 -4.80
CA ILE A 109 4.76 -0.12 -3.45
C ILE A 109 5.83 -1.20 -3.23
N THR A 110 6.57 -1.04 -2.14
CA THR A 110 7.62 -1.97 -1.71
C THR A 110 7.21 -2.62 -0.40
N VAL A 111 7.37 -3.95 -0.31
CA VAL A 111 7.08 -4.72 0.90
C VAL A 111 8.31 -5.55 1.25
N ALA A 112 8.95 -5.24 2.37
CA ALA A 112 9.98 -6.07 2.98
C ALA A 112 9.33 -7.12 3.89
N TRP A 113 9.68 -8.39 3.70
CA TRP A 113 9.13 -9.53 4.43
C TRP A 113 10.11 -10.05 5.46
N SER A 114 9.57 -10.49 6.58
CA SER A 114 10.28 -11.21 7.63
C SER A 114 9.34 -12.21 8.29
N VAL A 115 9.80 -13.42 8.53
CA VAL A 115 9.05 -14.40 9.32
C VAL A 115 9.06 -13.99 10.78
N PHE A 116 7.88 -13.96 11.39
CA PHE A 116 7.76 -13.91 12.83
C PHE A 116 7.86 -15.34 13.37
N ASN A 117 8.95 -15.65 14.05
CA ASN A 117 9.06 -16.88 14.83
C ASN A 117 8.65 -16.56 16.28
N PRO A 118 7.45 -16.97 16.73
CA PRO A 118 7.16 -16.94 18.15
C PRO A 118 8.17 -17.86 18.84
N LEU A 119 8.84 -17.36 19.88
CA LEU A 119 9.69 -18.20 20.72
C LEU A 119 8.81 -19.34 21.24
N THR A 120 9.13 -20.57 20.87
CA THR A 120 8.49 -21.75 21.45
C THR A 120 8.89 -21.78 22.92
N SER A 121 8.00 -21.36 23.81
CA SER A 121 8.18 -21.63 25.24
C SER A 121 8.01 -23.12 25.44
N SER A 122 9.11 -23.86 25.48
CA SER A 122 9.15 -25.22 26.00
C SER A 122 8.91 -25.13 27.52
N TRP A 123 7.71 -25.53 27.95
CA TRP A 123 7.41 -25.86 29.34
C TRP A 123 7.58 -27.36 29.55
#